data_AF-A0A4Q7MXX7-F1
#
_entry.id   AF-A0A4Q7MXX7-F1
#
_cell.length_a   1.000
_cell.length_b   1.000
_cell.length_c   1.000
_cell.angle_alpha   90.00
_cell.angle_beta   90.00
_cell.angle_gamma   90.00
#
_symmetry.space_group_name_H-M   'P 1'
#
loop_
_entity.id
_entity.type
_entity.pdbx_description
1 polymer ?
#
loop_
_entity_poly.entity_id
_entity_poly.type
_entity_poly.pdbx_seq_one_letter_code
_entity_poly.pdbx_strand_id
1 'polypeptide(L)'
;MLQYQPSPALDQLVRTLHQAVAIDKIYLLGVATDNLPVNSIFRPFFHGEEPAAGYFLLLLTRPGEKKSDDVIQDMLEQRNRLRMPVNLIVHPVKVFYQWLKAGQAFAIQVVNKAPLLYNAGITNLPAPGYDNLKEHLVNQESQAQKGYDRSVAFLSGARQFIERQQFNLAAFLLHQASEHACMSFVLQSTGLRTGTHNIDKLLRYSTMMGNALNSIFPRTTAEDIELFRLLQKAYIHGRYKEDYMISEEQILILAARVEKLVRRFCPDADLSQRMVEEAAVPWPSRSGKLKKAGRGGRSKLPAGKAAVNILQDQYQKKYDHQYCTYGKIDATSAEYLSFLIEGS
;
A
#
# COMPACT_ATOMS: atom_id res chain seq x y z
N MET A 1 1.88 -25.66 1.71
CA MET A 1 2.92 -25.20 0.76
C MET A 1 2.21 -24.74 -0.52
N LEU A 2 2.67 -23.68 -1.18
CA LEU A 2 2.06 -23.22 -2.44
C LEU A 2 2.17 -24.33 -3.49
N GLN A 3 1.03 -24.77 -4.02
CA GLN A 3 1.01 -25.71 -5.13
C GLN A 3 1.44 -24.96 -6.40
N TYR A 4 2.51 -25.45 -7.03
CA TYR A 4 3.12 -24.88 -8.21
C TYR A 4 3.60 -26.03 -9.10
N GLN A 5 3.37 -25.92 -10.41
CA GLN A 5 3.94 -26.83 -11.40
C GLN A 5 5.18 -26.20 -12.04
N PRO A 6 6.36 -26.83 -11.92
CA PRO A 6 7.58 -26.43 -12.63
C PRO A 6 7.33 -26.19 -14.12
N SER A 7 7.72 -25.02 -14.63
CA SER A 7 7.65 -24.71 -16.05
C SER A 7 9.02 -24.33 -16.62
N PRO A 8 9.35 -24.73 -17.87
CA PRO A 8 10.59 -24.30 -18.53
C PRO A 8 10.73 -22.77 -18.60
N ALA A 9 9.61 -22.05 -18.67
CA ALA A 9 9.58 -20.60 -18.67
C ALA A 9 10.05 -20.02 -17.32
N LEU A 10 9.61 -20.59 -16.19
CA LEU A 10 10.09 -20.14 -14.88
C LEU A 10 11.57 -20.48 -14.67
N ASP A 11 12.01 -21.65 -15.11
CA ASP A 11 13.43 -22.04 -15.01
C ASP A 11 14.32 -21.08 -15.80
N GLN A 12 13.91 -20.71 -17.02
CA GLN A 12 14.62 -19.74 -17.84
C GLN A 12 14.63 -18.34 -17.21
N LEU A 13 13.51 -17.93 -16.60
CA LEU A 13 13.41 -16.67 -15.85
C LEU A 13 14.39 -16.68 -14.67
N VAL A 14 14.37 -17.71 -13.84
CA VAL A 14 15.28 -17.88 -12.68
C VAL A 14 16.74 -17.80 -13.10
N ARG A 15 17.13 -18.46 -14.20
CA ARG A 15 18.48 -18.36 -14.77
C ARG A 15 18.85 -16.93 -15.16
N THR A 16 17.92 -16.23 -15.82
CA THR A 16 18.13 -14.85 -16.26
C THR A 16 18.29 -13.89 -15.08
N LEU A 17 17.50 -14.06 -14.01
CA LEU A 17 17.60 -13.24 -12.79
C LEU A 17 18.97 -13.45 -12.10
N HIS A 18 19.40 -14.70 -11.92
CA HIS A 18 20.68 -15.03 -11.30
C HIS A 18 21.90 -14.56 -12.12
N GLN A 19 21.80 -14.50 -13.46
CA GLN A 19 22.88 -13.95 -14.29
C GLN A 19 23.01 -12.43 -14.18
N ALA A 20 21.93 -11.73 -13.82
CA ALA A 20 21.89 -10.27 -13.77
C ALA A 20 22.36 -9.68 -12.43
N VAL A 21 22.20 -10.43 -11.33
CA VAL A 21 22.45 -9.99 -9.96
C VAL A 21 23.03 -11.14 -9.14
N ALA A 22 23.92 -10.83 -8.19
CA ALA A 22 24.46 -11.82 -7.28
C ALA A 22 23.39 -12.27 -6.27
N ILE A 23 22.61 -13.29 -6.63
CA ILE A 23 21.49 -13.81 -5.83
C ILE A 23 21.95 -15.01 -4.99
N ASP A 24 21.53 -15.04 -3.72
CA ASP A 24 21.71 -16.18 -2.81
C ASP A 24 20.52 -17.14 -2.93
N LYS A 25 19.28 -16.63 -2.82
CA LYS A 25 18.05 -17.45 -2.89
C LYS A 25 16.94 -16.77 -3.67
N ILE A 26 16.09 -17.58 -4.30
CA ILE A 26 14.84 -17.14 -4.95
C ILE A 26 13.69 -17.99 -4.42
N TYR A 27 12.67 -17.34 -3.87
CA TYR A 27 11.42 -18.00 -3.47
C TYR A 27 10.25 -17.57 -4.35
N LEU A 28 9.37 -18.52 -4.67
CA LEU A 28 8.11 -18.25 -5.34
C LEU A 28 7.04 -17.87 -4.32
N LEU A 29 6.59 -16.62 -4.36
CA LEU A 29 5.55 -16.12 -3.46
C LEU A 29 4.15 -16.28 -4.05
N GLY A 30 4.03 -16.26 -5.38
CA GLY A 30 2.76 -16.45 -6.05
C GLY A 30 2.86 -16.43 -7.57
N VAL A 31 1.78 -16.88 -8.20
CA VAL A 31 1.62 -16.97 -9.65
C VAL A 31 0.37 -16.18 -10.03
N ALA A 32 0.54 -15.23 -10.94
CA ALA A 32 -0.57 -14.54 -11.58
C ALA A 32 -1.03 -15.34 -12.80
N THR A 33 -2.33 -15.40 -13.00
CA THR A 33 -3.01 -16.03 -14.14
C THR A 33 -3.99 -15.02 -14.73
N ASP A 34 -4.21 -15.07 -16.03
CA ASP A 34 -5.12 -14.12 -16.68
C ASP A 34 -6.56 -14.30 -16.16
N ASN A 35 -7.23 -13.18 -15.87
CA ASN A 35 -8.63 -13.12 -15.42
C ASN A 35 -8.96 -13.90 -14.14
N LEU A 36 -7.95 -14.34 -13.40
CA LEU A 36 -8.09 -15.11 -12.17
C LEU A 36 -7.34 -14.43 -11.03
N PRO A 37 -7.78 -14.60 -9.76
CA PRO A 37 -7.02 -14.17 -8.60
C PRO A 37 -5.56 -14.65 -8.62
N VAL A 38 -4.66 -13.96 -7.92
CA VAL A 38 -3.29 -14.45 -7.76
C VAL A 38 -3.28 -15.62 -6.77
N ASN A 39 -2.74 -16.77 -7.18
CA ASN A 39 -2.42 -17.86 -6.27
C ASN A 39 -1.13 -17.52 -5.52
N SER A 40 -1.19 -17.28 -4.22
CA SER A 40 -0.01 -16.89 -3.42
C SER A 40 0.13 -17.67 -2.13
N ILE A 41 1.31 -17.60 -1.50
CA ILE A 41 1.57 -18.19 -0.18
C ILE A 41 0.68 -17.61 0.93
N PHE A 42 0.12 -16.43 0.70
CA PHE A 42 -0.73 -15.71 1.66
C PHE A 42 -2.22 -15.93 1.38
N ARG A 43 -2.58 -16.16 0.11
CA ARG A 43 -3.94 -16.53 -0.30
C ARG A 43 -3.84 -17.64 -1.37
N PRO A 44 -3.72 -18.90 -0.93
CA PRO A 44 -3.66 -20.03 -1.86
C PRO A 44 -4.98 -20.14 -2.62
N PHE A 45 -4.90 -20.27 -3.94
CA PHE A 45 -6.05 -20.52 -4.80
C PHE A 45 -5.62 -21.45 -5.93
N PHE A 46 -6.31 -22.57 -6.12
CA PHE A 46 -5.97 -23.50 -7.18
C PHE A 46 -6.70 -23.13 -8.46
N HIS A 47 -5.95 -22.80 -9.52
CA HIS A 47 -6.51 -22.41 -10.83
C HIS A 47 -6.50 -23.54 -11.87
N GLY A 48 -6.12 -24.78 -11.51
CA GLY A 48 -5.85 -25.81 -12.52
C GLY A 48 -4.55 -25.55 -13.27
N GLU A 49 -4.51 -25.89 -14.56
CA GLU A 49 -3.31 -25.81 -15.42
C GLU A 49 -3.20 -24.50 -16.23
N GLU A 50 -3.88 -23.44 -15.79
CA GLU A 50 -3.84 -22.15 -16.48
C GLU A 50 -2.40 -21.61 -16.60
N PRO A 51 -2.02 -21.05 -17.77
CA PRO A 51 -0.67 -20.54 -17.98
C PRO A 51 -0.41 -19.32 -17.08
N ALA A 52 0.82 -19.24 -16.57
CA ALA A 52 1.24 -18.10 -15.78
C ALA A 52 1.31 -16.83 -16.64
N ALA A 53 0.63 -15.78 -16.20
CA ALA A 53 0.70 -14.42 -16.75
C ALA A 53 1.76 -13.56 -16.03
N GLY A 54 2.30 -14.04 -14.91
CA GLY A 54 3.37 -13.38 -14.18
C GLY A 54 3.72 -14.07 -12.86
N TYR A 55 4.82 -13.64 -12.25
CA TYR A 55 5.32 -14.24 -11.01
C TYR A 55 5.56 -13.21 -9.91
N PHE A 56 5.27 -13.59 -8.67
CA PHE A 56 5.66 -12.86 -7.47
C PHE A 56 6.83 -13.60 -6.81
N LEU A 57 7.97 -12.95 -6.66
CA LEU A 57 9.20 -13.58 -6.18
C LEU A 57 9.83 -12.79 -5.03
N LEU A 58 10.42 -13.50 -4.07
CA LEU A 58 11.39 -12.94 -3.13
C LEU A 58 12.80 -13.26 -3.62
N LEU A 59 13.60 -12.23 -3.85
CA LEU A 59 15.01 -12.35 -4.18
C LEU A 59 15.86 -11.97 -2.97
N LEU A 60 16.67 -12.93 -2.51
CA LEU A 60 17.64 -12.68 -1.46
C LEU A 60 19.02 -12.47 -2.09
N THR A 61 19.55 -11.25 -2.02
CA THR A 61 20.86 -10.90 -2.59
C THR A 61 21.99 -11.39 -1.70
N ARG A 62 23.14 -11.72 -2.32
CA ARG A 62 24.34 -12.19 -1.61
C ARG A 62 24.94 -11.06 -0.77
N PRO A 63 25.65 -11.41 0.33
CA PRO A 63 26.48 -10.45 1.03
C PRO A 63 27.45 -9.77 0.08
N GLY A 64 27.51 -8.43 0.12
CA GLY A 64 28.42 -7.63 -0.70
C GLY A 64 27.87 -7.19 -2.06
N GLU A 65 26.62 -7.50 -2.40
CA GLU A 65 25.92 -6.82 -3.50
C GLU A 65 25.91 -5.30 -3.24
N LYS A 66 26.26 -4.52 -4.26
CA LYS A 66 26.49 -3.07 -4.15
C LYS A 66 25.28 -2.26 -4.58
N LYS A 67 24.44 -2.79 -5.47
CA LYS A 67 23.20 -2.12 -5.87
C LYS A 67 22.20 -2.19 -4.72
N SER A 68 21.42 -1.13 -4.53
CA SER A 68 20.33 -1.14 -3.56
C SER A 68 19.19 -2.06 -4.02
N ASP A 69 18.39 -2.52 -3.05
CA ASP A 69 17.23 -3.38 -3.28
C ASP A 69 16.27 -2.78 -4.31
N ASP A 70 15.96 -1.48 -4.21
CA ASP A 70 15.08 -0.78 -5.15
C ASP A 70 15.64 -0.74 -6.58
N VAL A 71 16.95 -0.49 -6.73
CA VAL A 71 17.60 -0.46 -8.05
C VAL A 71 17.57 -1.85 -8.69
N ILE A 72 17.81 -2.90 -7.90
CA ILE A 72 17.73 -4.28 -8.38
C ILE A 72 16.30 -4.62 -8.79
N GLN A 73 15.33 -4.31 -7.94
CA GLN A 73 13.91 -4.52 -8.21
C GLN A 73 13.52 -3.84 -9.54
N ASP A 74 13.71 -2.53 -9.65
CA ASP A 74 13.27 -1.76 -10.81
C ASP A 74 13.94 -2.23 -12.09
N MET A 75 15.25 -2.48 -12.04
CA MET A 75 16.02 -3.00 -13.18
C MET A 75 15.49 -4.36 -13.65
N LEU A 76 15.22 -5.30 -12.74
CA LEU A 76 14.79 -6.65 -13.10
C LEU A 76 13.32 -6.68 -13.54
N GLU A 77 12.44 -5.94 -12.88
CA GLU A 77 11.04 -5.83 -13.29
C GLU A 77 10.92 -5.18 -14.68
N GLN A 78 11.67 -4.11 -14.94
CA GLN A 78 11.66 -3.45 -16.25
C GLN A 78 12.17 -4.35 -17.37
N ARG A 79 13.25 -5.11 -17.14
CA ARG A 79 13.82 -6.03 -18.14
C ARG A 79 12.88 -7.16 -18.55
N ASN A 80 12.00 -7.58 -17.63
CA ASN A 80 11.11 -8.72 -17.85
C ASN A 80 9.68 -8.32 -18.26
N ARG A 81 9.35 -7.02 -18.20
CA ARG A 81 8.00 -6.46 -18.43
C ARG A 81 7.28 -6.96 -19.69
N LEU A 82 8.00 -7.15 -20.80
CA LEU A 82 7.41 -7.57 -22.08
C LEU A 82 7.44 -9.09 -22.32
N ARG A 83 8.22 -9.84 -21.53
CA ARG A 83 8.39 -11.28 -21.71
C ARG A 83 7.56 -12.08 -20.72
N MET A 84 7.76 -11.79 -19.44
CA MET A 84 7.10 -12.43 -18.33
C MET A 84 7.13 -11.46 -17.14
N PRO A 85 6.04 -10.74 -16.86
CA PRO A 85 5.99 -9.79 -15.75
C PRO A 85 6.41 -10.45 -14.43
N VAL A 86 7.32 -9.79 -13.72
CA VAL A 86 7.74 -10.19 -12.37
C VAL A 86 7.46 -9.08 -11.39
N ASN A 87 7.02 -9.46 -10.20
CA ASN A 87 6.81 -8.60 -9.06
C ASN A 87 7.76 -9.06 -7.97
N LEU A 88 8.76 -8.24 -7.68
CA LEU A 88 9.88 -8.67 -6.84
C LEU A 88 9.79 -8.01 -5.46
N ILE A 89 10.11 -8.77 -4.43
CA ILE A 89 10.55 -8.25 -3.15
C ILE A 89 12.04 -8.59 -3.07
N VAL A 90 12.88 -7.59 -2.86
CA VAL A 90 14.34 -7.76 -2.88
C VAL A 90 14.89 -7.35 -1.52
N HIS A 91 15.68 -8.23 -0.90
CA HIS A 91 16.39 -7.93 0.33
C HIS A 91 17.75 -8.64 0.40
N PRO A 92 18.72 -8.12 1.16
CA PRO A 92 19.92 -8.88 1.48
C PRO A 92 19.58 -10.12 2.28
N VAL A 93 20.22 -11.26 1.97
CA VAL A 93 20.02 -12.52 2.70
C VAL A 93 20.28 -12.37 4.21
N LYS A 94 21.19 -11.47 4.59
CA LYS A 94 21.48 -11.15 6.01
C LYS A 94 20.29 -10.50 6.73
N VAL A 95 19.52 -9.66 6.04
CA VAL A 95 18.32 -9.02 6.61
C VAL A 95 17.24 -10.08 6.82
N PHE A 96 17.01 -10.91 5.80
CA PHE A 96 16.05 -12.01 5.90
C PHE A 96 16.42 -13.03 6.98
N TYR A 97 17.72 -13.35 7.14
CA TYR A 97 18.23 -14.16 8.24
C TYR A 97 17.80 -13.60 9.60
N GLN A 98 17.98 -12.29 9.82
CA GLN A 98 17.61 -11.63 11.08
C GLN A 98 16.10 -11.66 11.31
N TRP A 99 15.31 -11.45 10.26
CA TRP A 99 13.85 -11.54 10.34
C TRP A 99 13.38 -12.93 10.76
N LEU A 100 13.98 -13.97 10.17
CA LEU A 100 13.66 -15.35 10.49
C LEU A 100 14.05 -15.71 11.93
N LYS A 101 15.24 -15.27 12.38
CA LYS A 101 15.70 -15.45 13.76
C LYS A 101 14.82 -14.70 14.77
N ALA A 102 14.34 -13.50 14.42
CA ALA A 102 13.48 -12.70 15.28
C ALA A 102 12.03 -13.22 15.34
N GLY A 103 11.64 -14.08 14.40
CA GLY A 103 10.28 -14.61 14.33
C GLY A 103 9.29 -13.70 13.58
N GLN A 104 9.78 -12.92 12.61
CA GLN A 104 8.89 -12.09 11.79
C GLN A 104 7.99 -12.96 10.92
N ALA A 105 6.67 -12.70 10.99
CA ALA A 105 5.63 -13.48 10.31
C ALA A 105 5.91 -13.67 8.81
N PHE A 106 6.32 -12.62 8.09
CA PHE A 106 6.63 -12.71 6.66
C PHE A 106 7.73 -13.76 6.36
N ALA A 107 8.86 -13.69 7.08
CA ALA A 107 9.98 -14.59 6.86
C ALA A 107 9.62 -16.05 7.19
N ILE A 108 8.88 -16.26 8.28
CA ILE A 108 8.35 -17.58 8.67
C ILE A 108 7.43 -18.13 7.56
N GLN A 109 6.46 -17.32 7.09
CA GLN A 109 5.53 -17.73 6.04
C GLN A 109 6.27 -18.12 4.74
N VAL A 110 7.27 -17.34 4.34
CA VAL A 110 8.08 -17.66 3.16
C VAL A 110 8.79 -19.01 3.33
N VAL A 111 9.51 -19.24 4.42
CA VAL A 111 10.26 -20.50 4.60
C VAL A 111 9.34 -21.71 4.71
N ASN A 112 8.16 -21.54 5.33
CA ASN A 112 7.23 -22.65 5.53
C ASN A 112 6.37 -22.97 4.29
N LYS A 113 6.05 -21.97 3.46
CA LYS A 113 5.05 -22.11 2.40
C LYS A 113 5.56 -21.86 0.98
N ALA A 114 6.62 -21.07 0.80
CA ALA A 114 7.11 -20.69 -0.52
C ALA A 114 8.08 -21.74 -1.10
N PRO A 115 7.85 -22.22 -2.34
CA PRO A 115 8.82 -23.03 -3.05
C PRO A 115 10.15 -22.29 -3.23
N LEU A 116 11.26 -22.96 -2.93
CA LEU A 116 12.62 -22.47 -3.17
C LEU A 116 13.02 -22.80 -4.62
N LEU A 117 13.10 -21.79 -5.47
CA LEU A 117 13.40 -21.94 -6.89
C LEU A 117 14.91 -21.96 -7.19
N TYR A 118 15.70 -21.29 -6.35
CA TYR A 118 17.15 -21.22 -6.52
C TYR A 118 17.84 -21.09 -5.16
N ASN A 119 18.97 -21.78 -5.01
CA ASN A 119 19.83 -21.72 -3.83
C ASN A 119 21.30 -21.75 -4.26
N ALA A 120 22.06 -20.70 -3.94
CA ALA A 120 23.49 -20.63 -4.21
C ALA A 120 24.32 -21.55 -3.30
N GLY A 121 23.74 -22.06 -2.20
CA GLY A 121 24.44 -22.87 -1.20
C GLY A 121 25.43 -22.09 -0.32
N ILE A 122 25.39 -20.75 -0.36
CA ILE A 122 26.34 -19.87 0.34
C ILE A 122 25.88 -19.59 1.77
N THR A 123 24.63 -19.18 1.95
CA THR A 123 24.07 -18.84 3.26
C THR A 123 23.10 -19.92 3.73
N ASN A 124 23.34 -20.47 4.92
CA ASN A 124 22.36 -21.32 5.62
C ASN A 124 21.43 -20.43 6.44
N LEU A 125 20.13 -20.48 6.14
CA LEU A 125 19.11 -19.80 6.94
C LEU A 125 18.88 -20.56 8.25
N PRO A 126 18.63 -19.86 9.37
CA PRO A 126 18.40 -20.49 10.66
C PRO A 126 17.03 -21.15 10.70
N ALA A 127 16.79 -21.99 11.70
CA ALA A 127 15.43 -22.37 12.03
C ALA A 127 14.60 -21.11 12.38
N PRO A 128 13.30 -21.06 12.01
CA PRO A 128 12.45 -19.94 12.38
C PRO A 128 12.31 -19.83 13.90
N GLY A 129 12.46 -18.60 14.43
CA GLY A 129 12.16 -18.32 15.83
C GLY A 129 10.66 -18.19 16.02
N TYR A 130 10.05 -19.02 16.87
CA TYR A 130 8.60 -18.99 17.12
C TYR A 130 8.21 -18.31 18.43
N ASP A 131 9.16 -18.14 19.36
CA ASP A 131 8.91 -17.65 20.72
C ASP A 131 8.18 -16.30 20.75
N ASN A 132 8.50 -15.41 19.81
CA ASN A 132 7.95 -14.05 19.74
C ASN A 132 6.84 -13.89 18.69
N LEU A 133 6.40 -14.97 18.03
CA LEU A 133 5.45 -14.87 16.91
C LEU A 133 4.14 -14.18 17.31
N LYS A 134 3.57 -14.56 18.46
CA LYS A 134 2.33 -13.96 18.96
C LYS A 134 2.49 -12.46 19.22
N GLU A 135 3.59 -12.05 19.84
CA GLU A 135 3.89 -10.63 20.08
C GLU A 135 4.06 -9.87 18.75
N HIS A 136 4.75 -10.48 17.78
CA HIS A 136 4.91 -9.91 16.44
C HIS A 136 3.57 -9.70 15.73
N LEU A 137 2.64 -10.64 15.84
CA LEU A 137 1.30 -10.51 15.24
C LEU A 137 0.50 -9.37 15.89
N VAL A 138 0.50 -9.25 17.22
CA VAL A 138 -0.14 -8.13 17.94
C VAL A 138 0.48 -6.79 17.55
N ASN A 139 1.82 -6.73 17.50
CA ASN A 139 2.55 -5.53 17.08
C ASN A 139 2.27 -5.18 15.61
N GLN A 140 2.16 -6.16 14.73
CA GLN A 140 1.80 -5.98 13.32
C GLN A 140 0.41 -5.38 13.18
N GLU A 141 -0.59 -5.92 13.88
CA GLU A 141 -1.96 -5.41 13.89
C GLU A 141 -2.03 -3.98 14.42
N SER A 142 -1.41 -3.70 15.57
CA SER A 142 -1.36 -2.35 16.14
C SER A 142 -0.71 -1.34 15.20
N GLN A 143 0.38 -1.73 14.52
CA GLN A 143 1.09 -0.84 13.58
C GLN A 143 0.29 -0.61 12.30
N ALA A 144 -0.39 -1.65 11.79
CA ALA A 144 -1.29 -1.51 10.65
C ALA A 144 -2.45 -0.56 10.98
N GLN A 145 -3.06 -0.71 12.16
CA GLN A 145 -4.15 0.17 12.62
C GLN A 145 -3.71 1.63 12.69
N LYS A 146 -2.55 1.92 13.29
CA LYS A 146 -2.00 3.28 13.33
C LYS A 146 -1.77 3.86 11.92
N GLY A 147 -1.35 3.04 10.97
CA GLY A 147 -1.20 3.48 9.59
C GLY A 147 -2.54 3.73 8.88
N TYR A 148 -3.58 2.93 9.17
CA TYR A 148 -4.93 3.21 8.68
C TYR A 148 -5.49 4.50 9.27
N ASP A 149 -5.30 4.75 10.56
CA ASP A 149 -5.71 5.99 11.22
C ASP A 149 -5.05 7.21 10.54
N ARG A 150 -3.74 7.13 10.25
CA ARG A 150 -3.03 8.17 9.47
C ARG A 150 -3.61 8.35 8.08
N SER A 151 -3.92 7.26 7.39
CA SER A 151 -4.51 7.30 6.06
C SER A 151 -5.83 8.07 6.05
N VAL A 152 -6.70 7.81 7.03
CA VAL A 152 -7.98 8.51 7.23
C VAL A 152 -7.75 10.00 7.52
N ALA A 153 -6.81 10.34 8.41
CA ALA A 153 -6.48 11.73 8.72
C ALA A 153 -5.96 12.49 7.48
N PHE A 154 -5.11 11.86 6.67
CA PHE A 154 -4.63 12.45 5.41
C PHE A 154 -5.75 12.67 4.40
N LEU A 155 -6.67 11.72 4.26
CA LEU A 155 -7.84 11.87 3.40
C LEU A 155 -8.74 13.03 3.86
N SER A 156 -8.97 13.15 5.18
CA SER A 156 -9.71 14.27 5.77
C SER A 156 -9.02 15.62 5.48
N GLY A 157 -7.71 15.70 5.69
CA GLY A 157 -6.93 16.90 5.36
C GLY A 157 -6.99 17.25 3.87
N ALA A 158 -6.94 16.25 2.98
CA ALA A 158 -7.02 16.47 1.54
C ALA A 158 -8.35 17.15 1.16
N ARG A 159 -9.47 16.73 1.75
CA ARG A 159 -10.80 17.33 1.51
C ARG A 159 -10.82 18.82 1.87
N GLN A 160 -10.25 19.19 3.02
CA GLN A 160 -10.17 20.60 3.43
C GLN A 160 -9.35 21.45 2.45
N PHE A 161 -8.28 20.89 1.86
CA PHE A 161 -7.51 21.61 0.85
C PHE A 161 -8.23 21.70 -0.50
N ILE A 162 -9.04 20.71 -0.87
CA ILE A 162 -9.91 20.77 -2.06
C ILE A 162 -10.92 21.92 -1.91
N GLU A 163 -11.60 22.02 -0.76
CA GLU A 163 -12.56 23.11 -0.48
C GLU A 163 -11.92 24.50 -0.58
N ARG A 164 -10.65 24.61 -0.21
CA ARG A 164 -9.86 25.85 -0.31
C ARG A 164 -9.20 26.06 -1.67
N GLN A 165 -9.48 25.19 -2.64
CA GLN A 165 -8.90 25.18 -3.99
C GLN A 165 -7.37 25.06 -4.02
N GLN A 166 -6.78 24.45 -2.99
CA GLN A 166 -5.33 24.19 -2.87
C GLN A 166 -5.00 22.78 -3.38
N PHE A 167 -5.23 22.56 -4.69
CA PHE A 167 -5.25 21.22 -5.27
C PHE A 167 -3.91 20.48 -5.22
N ASN A 168 -2.78 21.19 -5.31
CA ASN A 168 -1.45 20.57 -5.24
C ASN A 168 -1.20 19.96 -3.85
N LEU A 169 -1.59 20.66 -2.80
CA LEU A 169 -1.47 20.18 -1.43
C LEU A 169 -2.49 19.08 -1.13
N ALA A 170 -3.71 19.19 -1.66
CA ALA A 170 -4.68 18.11 -1.62
C ALA A 170 -4.14 16.84 -2.27
N ALA A 171 -3.54 16.93 -3.47
CA ALA A 171 -2.96 15.78 -4.18
C ALA A 171 -1.84 15.12 -3.37
N PHE A 172 -0.99 15.92 -2.72
CA PHE A 172 0.05 15.40 -1.82
C PHE A 172 -0.55 14.60 -0.66
N LEU A 173 -1.62 15.09 -0.03
CA LEU A 173 -2.28 14.37 1.05
C LEU A 173 -3.04 13.12 0.56
N LEU A 174 -3.63 13.15 -0.64
CA LEU A 174 -4.23 11.96 -1.25
C LEU A 174 -3.19 10.87 -1.53
N HIS A 175 -1.97 11.26 -1.93
CA HIS A 175 -0.85 10.31 -2.05
C HIS A 175 -0.54 9.68 -0.70
N GLN A 176 -0.33 10.48 0.35
CA GLN A 176 -0.03 9.99 1.69
C GLN A 176 -1.13 9.07 2.23
N ALA A 177 -2.40 9.42 2.02
CA ALA A 177 -3.53 8.58 2.36
C ALA A 177 -3.46 7.21 1.67
N SER A 178 -3.21 7.21 0.35
CA SER A 178 -3.10 5.98 -0.43
C SER A 178 -1.93 5.10 0.00
N GLU A 179 -0.76 5.73 0.20
CA GLU A 179 0.47 5.08 0.62
C GLU A 179 0.28 4.37 1.96
N HIS A 180 -0.20 5.09 2.97
CA HIS A 180 -0.43 4.52 4.30
C HIS A 180 -1.48 3.41 4.29
N ALA A 181 -2.57 3.56 3.52
CA ALA A 181 -3.57 2.51 3.41
C ALA A 181 -2.97 1.22 2.82
N CYS A 182 -2.21 1.33 1.72
CA CYS A 182 -1.61 0.16 1.09
C CYS A 182 -0.49 -0.47 1.95
N MET A 183 0.36 0.35 2.59
CA MET A 183 1.41 -0.14 3.48
C MET A 183 0.82 -0.89 4.68
N SER A 184 -0.21 -0.33 5.32
CA SER A 184 -0.90 -0.98 6.43
C SER A 184 -1.55 -2.29 6.01
N PHE A 185 -2.19 -2.32 4.83
CA PHE A 185 -2.77 -3.54 4.28
C PHE A 185 -1.72 -4.62 4.05
N VAL A 186 -0.62 -4.30 3.36
CA VAL A 186 0.46 -5.26 3.11
C VAL A 186 1.07 -5.75 4.43
N LEU A 187 1.31 -4.86 5.40
CA LEU A 187 1.83 -5.22 6.71
C LEU A 187 0.87 -6.15 7.45
N GLN A 188 -0.41 -5.79 7.56
CA GLN A 188 -1.42 -6.57 8.26
C GLN A 188 -1.59 -7.96 7.64
N SER A 189 -1.60 -8.04 6.31
CA SER A 189 -1.88 -9.29 5.60
C SER A 189 -0.68 -10.21 5.44
N THR A 190 0.55 -9.68 5.41
CA THR A 190 1.74 -10.48 5.08
C THR A 190 2.83 -10.45 6.15
N GLY A 191 2.77 -9.49 7.08
CA GLY A 191 3.86 -9.17 8.00
C GLY A 191 5.03 -8.43 7.36
N LEU A 192 4.97 -8.11 6.06
CA LEU A 192 6.01 -7.38 5.36
C LEU A 192 5.92 -5.88 5.67
N ARG A 193 7.02 -5.34 6.21
CA ARG A 193 7.21 -3.88 6.27
C ARG A 193 7.82 -3.42 4.94
N THR A 194 7.04 -2.70 4.15
CA THR A 194 7.52 -2.18 2.86
C THR A 194 8.38 -0.93 3.07
N GLY A 195 9.50 -0.85 2.35
CA GLY A 195 10.36 0.35 2.32
C GLY A 195 10.08 1.29 1.15
N THR A 196 9.08 0.96 0.32
CA THR A 196 8.74 1.72 -0.90
C THR A 196 7.59 2.68 -0.67
N HIS A 197 7.76 3.92 -1.14
CA HIS A 197 6.69 4.94 -1.22
C HIS A 197 5.95 4.90 -2.57
N ASN A 198 6.33 4.00 -3.47
CA ASN A 198 5.68 3.86 -4.76
C ASN A 198 4.34 3.11 -4.63
N ILE A 199 3.23 3.84 -4.79
CA ILE A 199 1.86 3.30 -4.74
C ILE A 199 1.66 2.16 -5.74
N ASP A 200 2.28 2.19 -6.93
CA ASP A 200 2.16 1.07 -7.88
C ASP A 200 2.70 -0.24 -7.31
N LYS A 201 3.90 -0.20 -6.72
CA LYS A 201 4.50 -1.38 -6.09
C LYS A 201 3.62 -1.89 -4.94
N LEU A 202 3.11 -0.98 -4.10
CA LEU A 202 2.25 -1.33 -2.98
C LEU A 202 0.93 -1.98 -3.45
N LEU A 203 0.30 -1.43 -4.51
CA LEU A 203 -0.88 -2.04 -5.12
C LEU A 203 -0.57 -3.43 -5.66
N ARG A 204 0.56 -3.63 -6.34
CA ARG A 204 0.99 -4.95 -6.82
C ARG A 204 1.22 -5.94 -5.68
N TYR A 205 1.81 -5.52 -4.55
CA TYR A 205 1.93 -6.41 -3.40
C TYR A 205 0.57 -6.81 -2.81
N SER A 206 -0.39 -5.89 -2.81
CA SER A 206 -1.75 -6.18 -2.31
C SER A 206 -2.51 -7.22 -3.15
N THR A 207 -2.17 -7.39 -4.44
CA THR A 207 -2.85 -8.38 -5.29
C THR A 207 -2.53 -9.81 -4.88
N MET A 208 -1.39 -10.06 -4.21
CA MET A 208 -1.08 -11.38 -3.63
C MET A 208 -2.14 -11.80 -2.59
N MET A 209 -2.88 -10.86 -2.01
CA MET A 209 -3.97 -11.12 -1.07
C MET A 209 -5.34 -11.21 -1.76
N GLY A 210 -5.38 -11.26 -3.09
CA GLY A 210 -6.61 -11.29 -3.89
C GLY A 210 -7.37 -9.95 -3.92
N ASN A 211 -6.72 -8.85 -3.52
CA ASN A 211 -7.27 -7.52 -3.70
C ASN A 211 -6.91 -6.98 -5.09
N ALA A 212 -7.82 -7.14 -6.04
CA ALA A 212 -7.73 -6.51 -7.34
C ALA A 212 -8.16 -5.04 -7.23
N LEU A 213 -7.19 -4.13 -7.17
CA LEU A 213 -7.43 -2.68 -7.01
C LEU A 213 -7.37 -1.93 -8.35
N ASN A 214 -7.24 -2.66 -9.45
CA ASN A 214 -7.30 -2.11 -10.81
C ASN A 214 -8.65 -1.41 -11.08
N SER A 215 -9.71 -1.78 -10.37
CA SER A 215 -11.00 -1.09 -10.45
C SER A 215 -11.02 0.27 -9.73
N ILE A 216 -10.14 0.47 -8.75
CA ILE A 216 -10.02 1.73 -8.00
C ILE A 216 -9.06 2.68 -8.73
N PHE A 217 -7.94 2.16 -9.21
CA PHE A 217 -6.97 2.90 -10.04
C PHE A 217 -6.82 2.23 -11.40
N PRO A 218 -7.83 2.36 -12.29
CA PRO A 218 -7.72 1.87 -13.65
C PRO A 218 -6.57 2.56 -14.38
N ARG A 219 -6.03 1.87 -15.38
CA ARG A 219 -4.90 2.33 -16.22
C ARG A 219 -5.14 1.95 -17.68
N THR A 220 -6.41 1.96 -18.07
CA THR A 220 -6.88 1.50 -19.38
C THR A 220 -7.03 2.65 -20.38
N THR A 221 -7.33 3.86 -19.92
CA THR A 221 -7.41 5.06 -20.77
C THR A 221 -6.23 5.99 -20.52
N ALA A 222 -5.99 6.93 -21.44
CA ALA A 222 -4.93 7.93 -21.30
C ALA A 222 -5.19 8.83 -20.08
N GLU A 223 -6.44 9.18 -19.82
CA GLU A 223 -6.88 9.97 -18.67
C GLU A 223 -6.60 9.25 -17.36
N ASP A 224 -6.88 7.95 -17.32
CA ASP A 224 -6.64 7.11 -16.15
C ASP A 224 -5.15 6.97 -15.82
N ILE A 225 -4.33 6.75 -16.85
CA ILE A 225 -2.88 6.71 -16.73
C ILE A 225 -2.37 8.06 -16.21
N GLU A 226 -2.90 9.17 -16.73
CA GLU A 226 -2.50 10.51 -16.32
C GLU A 226 -2.89 10.83 -14.88
N LEU A 227 -4.12 10.49 -14.45
CA LEU A 227 -4.58 10.65 -13.08
C LEU A 227 -3.67 9.90 -12.10
N PHE A 228 -3.36 8.64 -12.39
CA PHE A 228 -2.48 7.86 -11.52
C PHE A 228 -1.05 8.40 -11.51
N ARG A 229 -0.55 8.90 -12.64
CA ARG A 229 0.74 9.58 -12.74
C ARG A 229 0.78 10.84 -11.87
N LEU A 230 -0.27 11.65 -11.90
CA LEU A 230 -0.40 12.86 -11.06
C LEU A 230 -0.37 12.49 -9.57
N LEU A 231 -1.15 11.48 -9.16
CA LEU A 231 -1.15 10.98 -7.79
C LEU A 231 0.24 10.54 -7.35
N GLN A 232 0.97 9.78 -8.16
CA GLN A 232 2.34 9.38 -7.83
C GLN A 232 3.30 10.56 -7.73
N LYS A 233 3.24 11.50 -8.69
CA LYS A 233 4.13 12.66 -8.73
C LYS A 233 3.89 13.64 -7.58
N ALA A 234 2.68 13.67 -7.01
CA ALA A 234 2.33 14.58 -5.92
C ALA A 234 3.26 14.45 -4.70
N TYR A 235 3.81 13.27 -4.40
CA TYR A 235 4.75 13.04 -3.30
C TYR A 235 6.00 13.92 -3.36
N ILE A 236 6.59 14.03 -4.55
CA ILE A 236 7.84 14.78 -4.79
C ILE A 236 7.54 16.21 -5.25
N HIS A 237 6.53 16.39 -6.10
CA HIS A 237 6.33 17.65 -6.83
C HIS A 237 5.22 18.53 -6.27
N GLY A 238 4.24 17.95 -5.56
CA GLY A 238 3.09 18.70 -5.02
C GLY A 238 3.45 19.76 -3.97
N ARG A 239 4.67 19.73 -3.43
CA ARG A 239 5.13 20.65 -2.36
C ARG A 239 5.96 21.84 -2.85
N TYR A 240 6.62 21.75 -4.02
CA TYR A 240 7.69 22.70 -4.38
C TYR A 240 7.80 23.05 -5.86
N LYS A 241 7.10 22.36 -6.76
CA LYS A 241 7.29 22.62 -8.20
C LYS A 241 6.14 23.40 -8.82
N GLU A 242 6.51 24.48 -9.52
CA GLU A 242 5.60 25.28 -10.35
C GLU A 242 5.04 24.49 -11.55
N ASP A 243 5.69 23.39 -11.97
CA ASP A 243 5.28 22.56 -13.12
C ASP A 243 4.22 21.49 -12.79
N TYR A 244 3.86 21.32 -11.51
CA TYR A 244 2.81 20.39 -11.12
C TYR A 244 1.46 21.09 -11.17
N MET A 245 0.69 20.78 -12.20
CA MET A 245 -0.66 21.30 -12.43
C MET A 245 -1.65 20.14 -12.36
N ILE A 246 -2.70 20.31 -11.54
CA ILE A 246 -3.83 19.40 -11.46
C ILE A 246 -5.12 20.23 -11.46
N SER A 247 -6.09 19.83 -12.29
CA SER A 247 -7.38 20.51 -12.38
C SER A 247 -8.30 20.14 -11.21
N GLU A 248 -9.33 20.94 -10.98
CA GLU A 248 -10.40 20.64 -10.03
C GLU A 248 -11.07 19.30 -10.33
N GLU A 249 -11.37 19.03 -11.60
CA GLU A 249 -11.96 17.75 -12.03
C GLU A 249 -11.04 16.57 -11.69
N GLN A 250 -9.75 16.67 -12.00
CA GLN A 250 -8.77 15.60 -11.75
C GLN A 250 -8.63 15.31 -10.24
N ILE A 251 -8.55 16.35 -9.41
CA ILE A 251 -8.40 16.15 -7.96
C ILE A 251 -9.66 15.56 -7.34
N LEU A 252 -10.86 15.91 -7.81
CA LEU A 252 -12.12 15.33 -7.34
C LEU A 252 -12.21 13.84 -7.70
N ILE A 253 -11.79 13.45 -8.91
CA ILE A 253 -11.72 12.04 -9.31
C ILE A 253 -10.72 11.27 -8.44
N LEU A 254 -9.52 11.84 -8.21
CA LEU A 254 -8.53 11.22 -7.32
C LEU A 254 -9.05 11.07 -5.89
N ALA A 255 -9.70 12.10 -5.34
CA ALA A 255 -10.25 12.06 -3.99
C ALA A 255 -11.27 10.91 -3.84
N ALA A 256 -12.17 10.76 -4.81
CA ALA A 256 -13.14 9.67 -4.83
C ALA A 256 -12.47 8.27 -4.92
N ARG A 257 -11.40 8.12 -5.72
CA ARG A 257 -10.65 6.87 -5.83
C ARG A 257 -9.90 6.54 -4.55
N VAL A 258 -9.22 7.51 -3.96
CA VAL A 258 -8.49 7.33 -2.69
C VAL A 258 -9.47 6.99 -1.57
N GLU A 259 -10.63 7.64 -1.52
CA GLU A 259 -11.67 7.29 -0.55
C GLU A 259 -12.14 5.83 -0.70
N LYS A 260 -12.39 5.37 -1.93
CA LYS A 260 -12.71 3.95 -2.20
C LYS A 260 -11.59 3.02 -1.73
N LEU A 261 -10.33 3.38 -1.97
CA LEU A 261 -9.17 2.61 -1.49
C LEU A 261 -9.15 2.53 0.04
N VAL A 262 -9.29 3.67 0.73
CA VAL A 262 -9.27 3.73 2.19
C VAL A 262 -10.41 2.92 2.78
N ARG A 263 -11.64 3.07 2.27
CA ARG A 263 -12.79 2.25 2.69
C ARG A 263 -12.56 0.76 2.44
N ARG A 264 -11.90 0.40 1.32
CA ARG A 264 -11.64 -1.00 0.96
C ARG A 264 -10.70 -1.68 1.95
N PHE A 265 -9.71 -0.97 2.47
CA PHE A 265 -8.70 -1.52 3.39
C PHE A 265 -9.00 -1.26 4.86
N CYS A 266 -9.75 -0.21 5.17
CA CYS A 266 -10.18 0.14 6.51
C CYS A 266 -11.72 0.28 6.51
N PRO A 267 -12.47 -0.84 6.53
CA PRO A 267 -13.92 -0.81 6.50
C PRO A 267 -14.52 -0.16 7.76
N ASP A 268 -13.82 -0.25 8.91
CA ASP A 268 -14.20 0.41 10.17
C ASP A 268 -13.81 1.89 10.22
N ALA A 269 -13.27 2.45 9.13
CA ALA A 269 -13.12 3.89 9.02
C ALA A 269 -14.51 4.52 8.96
N ASP A 270 -15.06 4.88 10.12
CA ASP A 270 -16.17 5.82 10.19
C ASP A 270 -15.68 7.19 9.70
N LEU A 271 -15.71 7.35 8.37
CA LEU A 271 -15.32 8.56 7.67
C LEU A 271 -16.26 9.74 7.98
N SER A 272 -17.38 9.50 8.67
CA SER A 272 -18.35 10.52 9.10
C SER A 272 -18.12 10.99 10.55
N GLN A 273 -17.80 10.11 11.50
CA GLN A 273 -17.66 10.49 12.92
C GLN A 273 -16.28 11.01 13.30
N ARG A 274 -15.18 10.47 12.75
CA ARG A 274 -13.82 10.93 13.09
C ARG A 274 -13.53 12.38 12.65
N MET A 275 -14.30 12.91 11.70
CA MET A 275 -14.20 14.29 11.21
C MET A 275 -14.57 15.33 12.27
N VAL A 276 -15.47 15.00 13.22
CA VAL A 276 -15.95 15.94 14.23
C VAL A 276 -14.95 16.07 15.39
N GLU A 277 -14.29 14.97 15.79
CA GLU A 277 -13.39 14.96 16.93
C GLU A 277 -12.01 15.56 16.61
N GLU A 278 -11.44 15.31 15.43
CA GLU A 278 -10.13 15.87 15.05
C GLU A 278 -10.20 17.34 14.62
N ALA A 279 -11.29 17.78 13.97
CA ALA A 279 -11.52 19.19 13.67
C ALA A 279 -11.84 20.03 14.94
N ALA A 280 -12.25 19.36 16.02
CA ALA A 280 -12.53 19.98 17.32
C ALA A 280 -11.28 20.17 18.20
N VAL A 281 -10.10 19.67 17.81
CA VAL A 281 -8.85 19.94 18.53
C VAL A 281 -8.48 21.42 18.32
N PRO A 282 -8.60 22.29 19.35
CA PRO A 282 -8.21 23.67 19.20
C PRO A 282 -6.70 23.71 19.02
N TRP A 283 -6.21 24.39 17.99
CA TRP A 283 -4.80 24.78 17.92
C TRP A 283 -4.40 25.39 19.26
N PRO A 284 -3.30 24.96 19.91
CA PRO A 284 -2.91 25.51 21.19
C PRO A 284 -2.70 27.01 21.01
N SER A 285 -3.62 27.79 21.56
CA SER A 285 -3.48 29.23 21.62
C SER A 285 -2.20 29.49 22.40
N ARG A 286 -1.19 30.07 21.74
CA ARG A 286 -0.01 30.59 22.42
C ARG A 286 -0.46 31.70 23.36
N SER A 287 -0.87 31.33 24.58
CA SER A 287 -1.00 32.24 25.72
C SER A 287 0.36 32.44 26.38
N GLY A 288 1.39 32.73 25.57
CA GLY A 288 2.60 33.37 26.04
C GLY A 288 2.33 34.87 26.12
N LYS A 289 2.34 35.43 27.33
CA LYS A 289 2.20 36.87 27.59
C LYS A 289 3.21 37.68 26.74
N LEU A 290 2.78 38.14 25.57
CA LEU A 290 3.47 39.20 24.84
C LEU A 290 3.11 40.53 25.52
N LYS A 291 4.13 41.17 26.11
CA LYS A 291 4.05 42.52 26.65
C LYS A 291 3.54 43.46 25.55
N LYS A 292 2.54 44.27 25.90
CA LYS A 292 1.92 45.30 25.04
C LYS A 292 2.98 46.24 24.45
N ALA A 293 2.92 46.46 23.15
CA ALA A 293 3.35 47.69 22.51
C ALA A 293 2.39 48.03 21.35
N GLY A 294 1.77 49.23 21.42
CA GLY A 294 1.45 50.09 20.28
C GLY A 294 0.37 49.69 19.25
N ARG A 295 -0.83 50.25 19.43
CA ARG A 295 -1.75 50.88 18.44
C ARG A 295 -1.86 50.34 16.98
N GLY A 296 -3.11 50.05 16.58
CA GLY A 296 -3.67 50.53 15.30
C GLY A 296 -4.40 49.51 14.43
N GLY A 297 -5.68 49.78 14.10
CA GLY A 297 -6.35 49.27 12.89
C GLY A 297 -7.40 48.17 13.07
N ARG A 298 -8.69 48.56 13.12
CA ARG A 298 -9.85 47.68 12.89
C ARG A 298 -10.13 47.62 11.39
N SER A 299 -10.27 46.42 10.82
CA SER A 299 -11.12 46.19 9.63
C SER A 299 -11.93 44.91 9.84
N LYS A 300 -13.26 45.02 9.80
CA LYS A 300 -14.23 43.94 9.95
C LYS A 300 -14.34 43.15 8.62
N LEU A 301 -14.30 41.82 8.68
CA LEU A 301 -14.80 40.90 7.63
C LEU A 301 -16.14 40.31 8.11
N PRO A 302 -17.20 40.22 7.28
CA PRO A 302 -18.49 39.67 7.71
C PRO A 302 -18.65 38.17 7.40
N ALA A 303 -19.19 37.46 8.41
CA ALA A 303 -20.12 36.32 8.33
C ALA A 303 -19.80 35.11 7.42
N GLY A 304 -18.75 34.34 7.76
CA GLY A 304 -18.42 33.05 7.14
C GLY A 304 -19.19 31.82 7.65
N LYS A 305 -20.23 31.96 8.50
CA LYS A 305 -20.93 30.80 9.10
C LYS A 305 -22.20 30.35 8.37
N ALA A 306 -22.85 31.25 7.62
CA ALA A 306 -24.12 30.92 6.95
C ALA A 306 -23.92 30.27 5.57
N ALA A 307 -22.84 30.61 4.85
CA ALA A 307 -22.53 30.05 3.54
C ALA A 307 -22.05 28.58 3.60
N VAL A 308 -21.41 28.18 4.70
CA VAL A 308 -20.91 26.81 4.91
C VAL A 308 -22.05 25.80 5.04
N ASN A 309 -23.13 26.16 5.74
CA ASN A 309 -24.25 25.23 5.96
C ASN A 309 -25.10 24.97 4.69
N ILE A 310 -25.17 25.93 3.77
CA ILE A 310 -26.02 25.80 2.57
C ILE A 310 -25.35 24.93 1.49
N LEU A 311 -24.03 25.01 1.34
CA LEU A 311 -23.28 24.20 0.38
C LEU A 311 -23.10 22.74 0.85
N GLN A 312 -22.97 22.53 2.16
CA GLN A 312 -22.86 21.20 2.77
C GLN A 312 -24.16 20.39 2.64
N ASP A 313 -25.32 21.04 2.73
CA ASP A 313 -26.64 20.40 2.59
C ASP A 313 -26.99 20.06 1.12
N GLN A 314 -26.49 20.86 0.16
CA GLN A 314 -26.63 20.56 -1.27
C GLN A 314 -25.74 19.39 -1.74
N TYR A 315 -24.56 19.23 -1.12
CA TYR A 315 -23.66 18.13 -1.44
C TYR A 315 -24.15 16.78 -0.89
N GLN A 316 -24.68 16.77 0.35
CA GLN A 316 -25.23 15.56 0.99
C GLN A 316 -26.48 15.03 0.26
N LYS A 317 -27.40 15.91 -0.16
CA LYS A 317 -28.62 15.54 -0.87
C LYS A 317 -28.39 14.94 -2.26
N LYS A 318 -27.28 15.28 -2.92
CA LYS A 318 -26.89 14.68 -4.21
C LYS A 318 -26.21 13.31 -4.02
N TYR A 319 -25.65 13.06 -2.84
CA TYR A 319 -24.88 11.87 -2.48
C TYR A 319 -25.75 10.67 -2.06
N ASP A 320 -26.80 10.92 -1.27
CA ASP A 320 -27.67 9.86 -0.72
C ASP A 320 -28.54 9.17 -1.78
N HIS A 321 -28.71 9.76 -2.96
CA HIS A 321 -29.59 9.21 -4.00
C HIS A 321 -28.93 8.22 -4.96
N GLN A 322 -27.60 8.01 -4.90
CA GLN A 322 -26.90 7.31 -5.98
C GLN A 322 -26.22 5.98 -5.61
N TYR A 323 -25.95 5.64 -4.33
CA TYR A 323 -25.11 4.46 -4.02
C TYR A 323 -25.46 3.69 -2.74
N CYS A 324 -26.75 3.40 -2.51
CA CYS A 324 -27.19 2.55 -1.42
C CYS A 324 -27.46 1.10 -1.88
N THR A 325 -26.46 0.36 -2.40
CA THR A 325 -26.60 -1.11 -2.69
C THR A 325 -25.27 -1.86 -2.94
N TYR A 326 -24.26 -1.77 -2.07
CA TYR A 326 -23.18 -2.79 -2.02
C TYR A 326 -22.60 -2.75 -0.59
N GLY A 327 -22.78 -3.70 0.32
CA GLY A 327 -22.74 -5.16 0.20
C GLY A 327 -21.67 -5.62 1.19
N LYS A 328 -22.08 -6.22 2.31
CA LYS A 328 -21.23 -6.72 3.40
C LYS A 328 -20.06 -7.55 2.85
N ILE A 329 -18.86 -7.37 3.40
CA ILE A 329 -17.73 -8.29 3.18
C ILE A 329 -17.44 -8.96 4.51
N ASP A 330 -17.59 -10.28 4.50
CA ASP A 330 -17.46 -11.18 5.64
C ASP A 330 -16.01 -11.32 6.14
N ALA A 331 -15.93 -11.69 7.42
CA ALA A 331 -14.76 -11.93 8.26
C ALA A 331 -13.53 -12.49 7.54
N THR A 332 -12.47 -11.69 7.42
CA THR A 332 -11.16 -12.13 6.85
C THR A 332 -10.00 -12.04 7.85
N SER A 333 -10.15 -11.34 8.98
CA SER A 333 -9.11 -11.22 10.00
C SER A 333 -9.06 -12.43 10.96
N ALA A 334 -10.22 -12.97 11.36
CA ALA A 334 -10.29 -14.10 12.28
C ALA A 334 -9.87 -15.43 11.63
N GLU A 335 -10.25 -15.66 10.37
CA GLU A 335 -9.89 -16.87 9.62
C GLU A 335 -8.39 -16.93 9.26
N TYR A 336 -7.77 -15.77 9.05
CA TYR A 336 -6.32 -15.69 8.82
C TYR A 336 -5.52 -16.02 10.08
N LEU A 337 -6.00 -15.60 11.25
CA LEU A 337 -5.36 -15.91 12.54
C LEU A 337 -5.54 -17.38 12.94
N SER A 338 -6.70 -18.00 12.70
CA SER A 338 -6.89 -19.44 12.93
C SER A 338 -6.05 -20.29 11.99
N PHE A 339 -5.95 -19.93 10.71
CA PHE A 339 -5.09 -20.64 9.73
C PHE A 339 -3.59 -20.58 10.06
N LEU A 340 -3.13 -19.56 10.79
CA LEU A 340 -1.74 -19.46 11.24
C LEU A 340 -1.45 -20.26 12.51
N ILE A 341 -2.46 -20.54 13.33
CA ILE A 341 -2.33 -21.23 14.62
C ILE A 341 -2.58 -22.74 14.47
N GLU A 342 -3.48 -23.17 13.58
CA GLU A 342 -3.87 -24.59 13.43
C GLU A 342 -2.87 -25.44 12.64
N GLY A 343 -1.77 -24.86 12.16
CA GLY A 343 -0.70 -25.55 11.42
C GLY A 343 0.55 -25.88 12.24
N SER A 344 0.50 -25.78 13.57
CA SER A 344 1.63 -26.07 14.49
C SER A 344 1.63 -27.51 14.99
#